data_AF-A0A7V9HAF6-F1
#
_entry.id   AF-A0A7V9HAF6-F1
#
_cell.length_a   1.000
_cell.length_b   1.000
_cell.length_c   1.000
_cell.angle_alpha   90.00
_cell.angle_beta   90.00
_cell.angle_gamma   90.00
#
_symmetry.space_group_name_H-M   'P 1'
#
loop_
_entity.id
_entity.type
_entity.pdbx_description
1 polymer ?
#
loop_
_entity_poly.entity_id
_entity_poly.type
_entity_poly.pdbx_seq_one_letter_code
_entity_poly.pdbx_strand_id
1 'polypeptide(L)'
;MSPPPRRKWSRYAVETKALKLLRPLGIAFFVLISLFPFYYMVLLSMREISEVIESPGSIFIGIGDISFDAYDRVLRSVSDGGEGFVRFLINSALLASATVVLTLFVSILGAYAVARLQFFGRRQIHFLFLSVYLFPPILLAIPLFVAFSKLGLRGQLPVLVIVYVAQTLPVCVYMLRNYFETVPRSLEEAAEVDGCTRLQVIRKVTLPLALPAIAATGLFVFMIAWNEFLFALLFLVEERPSWTVSLGVSQLTNIETPATTLMA
;
A
#
# COMPACT_ATOMS: atom_id res chain seq x y z
N MET A 1 -55.84 -43.79 -18.43
CA MET A 1 -55.29 -42.55 -17.83
C MET A 1 -54.05 -42.92 -17.03
N SER A 2 -52.86 -42.77 -17.61
CA SER A 2 -51.59 -42.95 -16.90
C SER A 2 -51.32 -41.73 -16.01
N PRO A 3 -50.84 -41.89 -14.77
CA PRO A 3 -50.52 -40.77 -13.89
C PRO A 3 -49.29 -40.01 -14.43
N PRO A 4 -49.20 -38.69 -14.23
CA PRO A 4 -48.06 -37.91 -14.71
C PRO A 4 -46.78 -38.34 -13.98
N PRO A 5 -45.62 -38.36 -14.65
CA PRO A 5 -44.37 -38.79 -14.03
C PRO A 5 -43.99 -37.82 -12.89
N ARG A 6 -43.77 -38.36 -11.69
CA ARG A 6 -43.27 -37.63 -10.53
C ARG A 6 -41.91 -37.02 -10.88
N ARG A 7 -41.85 -35.67 -10.91
CA ARG A 7 -40.66 -34.86 -11.20
C ARG A 7 -39.57 -35.15 -10.16
N LYS A 8 -38.71 -36.15 -10.43
CA LYS A 8 -37.51 -36.41 -9.61
C LYS A 8 -36.62 -35.18 -9.72
N TRP A 9 -36.38 -34.51 -8.59
CA TRP A 9 -35.48 -33.37 -8.55
C TRP A 9 -34.09 -33.88 -8.94
N SER A 10 -33.60 -33.46 -10.12
CA SER A 10 -32.25 -33.78 -10.57
C SER A 10 -31.26 -33.24 -9.54
N ARG A 11 -30.21 -34.01 -9.18
CA ARG A 11 -29.12 -33.56 -8.30
C ARG A 11 -28.58 -32.19 -8.71
N TYR A 12 -28.54 -31.95 -10.02
CA TYR A 12 -28.18 -30.66 -10.62
C TYR A 12 -29.07 -29.49 -10.18
N ALA A 13 -30.39 -29.69 -10.03
CA ALA A 13 -31.34 -28.66 -9.62
C ALA A 13 -31.26 -28.32 -8.12
N VAL A 14 -30.88 -29.30 -7.29
CA VAL A 14 -30.59 -29.10 -5.87
C VAL A 14 -29.26 -28.36 -5.72
N GLU A 15 -28.24 -28.76 -6.48
CA GLU A 15 -26.91 -28.12 -6.50
C GLU A 15 -26.97 -26.67 -6.97
N THR A 16 -27.70 -26.36 -8.06
CA THR A 16 -27.85 -24.96 -8.51
C THR A 16 -28.64 -24.10 -7.53
N LYS A 17 -29.66 -24.65 -6.85
CA LYS A 17 -30.39 -23.90 -5.82
C LYS A 17 -29.55 -23.69 -4.55
N ALA A 18 -28.84 -24.72 -4.11
CA ALA A 18 -27.93 -24.65 -2.97
C ALA A 18 -26.80 -23.64 -3.23
N LEU A 19 -26.15 -23.68 -4.39
CA LEU A 19 -25.11 -22.71 -4.76
C LEU A 19 -25.67 -21.28 -4.90
N LYS A 20 -26.90 -21.10 -5.40
CA LYS A 20 -27.56 -19.79 -5.45
C LYS A 20 -27.83 -19.19 -4.06
N LEU A 21 -28.04 -20.02 -3.04
CA LEU A 21 -28.30 -19.58 -1.66
C LEU A 21 -27.01 -19.48 -0.82
N LEU A 22 -26.13 -20.47 -0.91
CA LEU A 22 -24.88 -20.55 -0.15
C LEU A 22 -23.86 -19.52 -0.63
N ARG A 23 -23.83 -19.17 -1.92
CA ARG A 23 -22.91 -18.17 -2.45
C ARG A 23 -23.11 -16.77 -1.81
N PRO A 24 -24.32 -16.16 -1.81
CA PRO A 24 -24.51 -14.87 -1.16
C PRO A 24 -24.33 -14.95 0.36
N LEU A 25 -24.73 -16.06 1.01
CA LEU A 25 -24.47 -16.28 2.44
C LEU A 25 -22.98 -16.32 2.77
N GLY A 26 -22.19 -17.05 1.97
CA GLY A 26 -20.75 -17.11 2.09
C GLY A 26 -20.09 -15.75 1.86
N ILE A 27 -20.50 -15.03 0.80
CA ILE A 27 -20.03 -13.66 0.54
C ILE A 27 -20.37 -12.75 1.73
N ALA A 28 -21.60 -12.77 2.24
CA ALA A 28 -22.01 -11.96 3.38
C ALA A 28 -21.19 -12.30 4.64
N PHE A 29 -20.98 -13.58 4.92
CA PHE A 29 -20.13 -14.03 6.03
C PHE A 29 -18.70 -13.51 5.91
N PHE A 30 -18.06 -13.65 4.74
CA PHE A 30 -16.70 -13.16 4.50
C PHE A 30 -16.60 -11.63 4.54
N VAL A 31 -17.63 -10.92 4.08
CA VAL A 31 -17.71 -9.46 4.17
C VAL A 31 -17.83 -9.02 5.64
N LEU A 32 -18.73 -9.64 6.41
CA LEU A 32 -18.93 -9.29 7.82
C LEU A 32 -17.66 -9.54 8.65
N ILE A 33 -17.04 -10.72 8.51
CA ILE A 33 -15.82 -11.03 9.27
C ILE A 33 -14.64 -10.13 8.87
N SER A 34 -14.56 -9.72 7.60
CA SER A 34 -13.51 -8.81 7.13
C SER A 34 -13.74 -7.36 7.58
N LEU A 35 -14.99 -6.92 7.68
CA LEU A 35 -15.35 -5.56 8.12
C LEU A 35 -15.36 -5.41 9.64
N PHE A 36 -15.52 -6.50 10.39
CA PHE A 36 -15.61 -6.46 11.85
C PHE A 36 -14.41 -5.78 12.54
N PRO A 37 -13.14 -6.05 12.19
CA PRO A 37 -12.00 -5.34 12.80
C PRO A 37 -12.02 -3.83 12.52
N PHE A 38 -12.46 -3.41 11.34
CA PHE A 38 -12.57 -1.98 10.99
C PHE A 38 -13.71 -1.30 11.76
N TYR A 39 -14.85 -1.97 11.88
CA TYR A 39 -15.93 -1.52 12.74
C TYR A 39 -15.45 -1.35 14.18
N TYR A 40 -14.74 -2.34 14.71
CA TYR A 40 -14.20 -2.29 16.06
C TYR A 40 -13.16 -1.17 16.24
N MET A 41 -12.31 -0.94 15.23
CA MET A 41 -11.34 0.17 15.24
C MET A 41 -12.04 1.55 15.28
N VAL A 42 -13.09 1.75 14.48
CA VAL A 42 -13.88 2.99 14.49
C VAL A 42 -14.57 3.17 15.84
N LEU A 43 -15.14 2.08 16.37
CA LEU A 43 -15.77 2.06 17.68
C LEU A 43 -14.78 2.51 18.77
N LEU A 44 -13.59 1.92 18.83
CA LEU A 44 -12.56 2.29 19.80
C LEU A 44 -12.06 3.73 19.64
N SER A 45 -11.96 4.24 18.41
CA SER A 45 -11.52 5.63 18.18
C SER A 45 -12.51 6.69 18.65
N MET A 46 -13.78 6.30 18.91
CA MET A 46 -14.85 7.18 19.38
C MET A 46 -15.11 7.06 20.89
N ARG A 47 -14.27 6.31 21.61
CA ARG A 47 -14.38 6.12 23.07
C ARG A 47 -13.31 6.91 23.79
N GLU A 48 -13.61 7.31 25.03
CA GLU A 48 -12.59 7.86 25.91
C GLU A 48 -11.61 6.75 26.35
N ILE A 49 -10.33 7.09 26.52
CA ILE A 49 -9.27 6.13 26.87
C ILE A 49 -9.57 5.44 28.22
N SER A 50 -10.12 6.19 29.18
CA SER A 50 -10.57 5.70 30.50
C SER A 50 -11.56 4.54 30.36
N GLU A 51 -12.60 4.70 29.55
CA GLU A 51 -13.64 3.68 29.36
C GLU A 51 -13.12 2.43 28.63
N VAL A 52 -12.18 2.60 27.69
CA VAL A 52 -11.55 1.48 26.97
C VAL A 52 -10.72 0.62 27.92
N ILE A 53 -10.03 1.24 28.89
CA ILE A 53 -9.26 0.53 29.91
C ILE A 53 -10.18 -0.25 30.87
N GLU A 54 -11.29 0.37 31.30
CA GLU A 54 -12.23 -0.26 32.22
C GLU A 54 -13.06 -1.39 31.57
N SER A 55 -13.38 -1.27 30.28
CA SER A 55 -14.23 -2.23 29.56
C SER A 55 -13.70 -2.53 28.14
N PRO A 56 -12.55 -3.23 28.03
CA PRO A 56 -11.86 -3.46 26.76
C PRO A 56 -12.60 -4.43 25.83
N GLY A 57 -13.60 -5.17 26.31
CA GLY A 57 -14.39 -6.11 25.52
C GLY A 57 -15.78 -5.62 25.12
N SER A 58 -16.14 -4.37 25.44
CA SER A 58 -17.46 -3.85 25.08
C SER A 58 -17.55 -3.57 23.58
N ILE A 59 -18.50 -4.22 22.92
CA ILE A 59 -18.79 -4.08 21.48
C ILE A 59 -19.97 -3.11 21.24
N PHE A 60 -20.62 -2.65 22.31
CA PHE A 60 -21.74 -1.72 22.26
C PHE A 60 -21.38 -0.43 23.00
N ILE A 61 -21.51 0.70 22.30
CA ILE A 61 -21.33 2.06 22.86
C ILE A 61 -22.71 2.65 23.12
N GLY A 62 -22.93 3.22 24.30
CA GLY A 62 -24.10 4.06 24.55
C GLY A 62 -23.96 5.38 23.80
N ILE A 63 -25.05 5.94 23.26
CA ILE A 63 -24.99 7.20 22.47
C ILE A 63 -24.34 8.36 23.27
N GLY A 64 -24.37 8.30 24.61
CA GLY A 64 -23.72 9.27 25.49
C GLY A 64 -22.20 9.12 25.67
N ASP A 65 -21.63 7.97 25.29
CA ASP A 65 -20.21 7.63 25.49
C ASP A 65 -19.39 7.90 24.20
N ILE A 66 -20.02 8.53 23.20
CA ILE A 66 -19.36 8.93 21.95
C ILE A 66 -18.54 10.20 22.21
N SER A 67 -17.22 10.07 22.19
CA SER A 67 -16.27 11.19 22.26
C SER A 67 -15.48 11.35 20.97
N PHE A 68 -15.22 12.61 20.60
CA PHE A 68 -14.34 12.97 19.49
C PHE A 68 -13.02 13.60 19.97
N ASP A 69 -12.76 13.59 21.28
CA ASP A 69 -11.59 14.26 21.87
C ASP A 69 -10.27 13.66 21.37
N ALA A 70 -10.27 12.36 21.06
CA ALA A 70 -9.12 11.71 20.43
C ALA A 70 -8.78 12.33 19.07
N TYR A 71 -9.78 12.65 18.24
CA TYR A 71 -9.58 13.29 16.95
C TYR A 71 -9.11 14.72 17.10
N ASP A 72 -9.69 15.49 18.03
CA ASP A 72 -9.28 16.87 18.30
C ASP A 72 -7.82 16.92 18.79
N ARG A 73 -7.45 16.07 19.74
CA ARG A 73 -6.06 15.96 20.25
C ARG A 73 -5.06 15.59 19.16
N VAL A 74 -5.40 14.64 18.30
CA VAL A 74 -4.49 14.12 17.26
C VAL A 74 -4.37 15.12 16.09
N LEU A 75 -5.47 15.72 15.65
CA LEU A 75 -5.50 16.60 14.48
C LEU A 75 -4.99 18.01 14.77
N ARG A 76 -5.12 18.49 16.02
CA ARG A 76 -4.58 19.80 16.42
C ARG A 76 -3.08 19.88 16.19
N SER A 77 -2.63 21.09 15.83
CA SER A 77 -1.21 21.35 15.63
C SER A 77 -0.44 21.26 16.95
N VAL A 78 0.87 21.03 16.87
CA VAL A 78 1.73 21.00 18.07
C VAL A 78 1.72 22.34 18.80
N SER A 79 1.61 23.46 18.07
CA SER A 79 1.50 24.80 18.67
C SER A 79 0.20 25.01 19.45
N ASP A 80 -0.86 24.28 19.12
CA ASP A 80 -2.16 24.35 19.79
C ASP A 80 -2.32 23.27 20.87
N GLY A 81 -1.23 22.58 21.24
CA GLY A 81 -1.22 21.52 22.27
C GLY A 81 -1.68 20.14 21.78
N GLY A 82 -1.78 19.92 20.46
CA GLY A 82 -2.08 18.62 19.86
C GLY A 82 -0.85 17.85 19.36
N GLU A 83 -1.07 16.75 18.65
CA GLU A 83 0.01 15.87 18.15
C GLU A 83 0.55 16.26 16.77
N GLY A 84 -0.17 17.08 16.01
CA GLY A 84 0.24 17.57 14.68
C GLY A 84 0.10 16.55 13.55
N PHE A 85 -0.80 15.59 13.68
CA PHE A 85 -0.88 14.40 12.81
C PHE A 85 -1.21 14.71 11.34
N VAL A 86 -1.90 15.83 11.08
CA VAL A 86 -2.17 16.33 9.72
C VAL A 86 -0.86 16.50 8.94
N ARG A 87 0.19 17.00 9.59
CA ARG A 87 1.49 17.16 8.95
C ARG A 87 2.13 15.81 8.60
N PHE A 88 1.99 14.82 9.48
CA PHE A 88 2.51 13.48 9.22
C PHE A 88 1.79 12.80 8.04
N LEU A 89 0.46 13.00 7.94
CA LEU A 89 -0.33 12.55 6.79
C LEU A 89 0.13 13.22 5.48
N ILE A 90 0.36 14.53 5.50
CA ILE A 90 0.87 15.26 4.33
C ILE A 90 2.27 14.78 3.95
N ASN A 91 3.18 14.64 4.92
CA ASN A 91 4.53 14.13 4.68
C ASN A 91 4.50 12.73 4.05
N SER A 92 3.69 11.82 4.59
CA SER A 92 3.49 10.47 4.03
C SER A 92 2.89 10.50 2.63
N ALA A 93 1.88 11.34 2.39
CA ALA A 93 1.26 11.48 1.07
C ALA A 93 2.25 12.01 0.03
N LEU A 94 3.04 13.03 0.37
CA LEU A 94 4.07 13.60 -0.49
C LEU A 94 5.19 12.59 -0.75
N LEU A 95 5.69 11.94 0.30
CA LEU A 95 6.72 10.91 0.21
C LEU A 95 6.28 9.76 -0.70
N ALA A 96 5.12 9.16 -0.42
CA ALA A 96 4.60 8.04 -1.20
C ALA A 96 4.31 8.44 -2.65
N SER A 97 3.69 9.60 -2.89
CA SER A 97 3.39 10.06 -4.25
C SER A 97 4.66 10.37 -5.05
N ALA A 98 5.66 11.00 -4.43
CA ALA A 98 6.95 11.26 -5.07
C ALA A 98 7.67 9.94 -5.42
N THR A 99 7.65 8.96 -4.52
CA THR A 99 8.17 7.62 -4.79
C THR A 99 7.43 6.96 -5.96
N VAL A 100 6.10 7.02 -6.01
CA VAL A 100 5.30 6.47 -7.12
C VAL A 100 5.72 7.09 -8.44
N VAL A 101 5.77 8.42 -8.53
CA VAL A 101 6.10 9.12 -9.78
C VAL A 101 7.50 8.74 -10.26
N LEU A 102 8.50 8.79 -9.38
CA LEU A 102 9.88 8.49 -9.74
C LEU A 102 10.07 6.99 -10.07
N THR A 103 9.51 6.09 -9.27
CA THR A 103 9.59 4.65 -9.53
C THR A 103 8.90 4.30 -10.84
N LEU A 104 7.70 4.81 -11.11
CA LEU A 104 7.00 4.56 -12.38
C LEU A 104 7.79 5.12 -13.56
N PHE A 105 8.31 6.34 -13.47
CA PHE A 105 9.09 6.95 -14.53
C PHE A 105 10.29 6.07 -14.92
N VAL A 106 11.10 5.64 -13.93
CA VAL A 106 12.27 4.80 -14.19
C VAL A 106 11.88 3.38 -14.59
N SER A 107 10.88 2.78 -13.93
CA SER A 107 10.47 1.41 -14.21
C SER A 107 9.79 1.25 -15.57
N ILE A 108 9.04 2.25 -16.06
CA ILE A 108 8.45 2.25 -17.40
C ILE A 108 9.56 2.16 -18.46
N LEU A 109 10.57 3.01 -18.35
CA LEU A 109 11.69 3.03 -19.30
C LEU A 109 12.49 1.72 -19.23
N GLY A 110 12.79 1.27 -18.01
CA GLY A 110 13.46 -0.01 -17.77
C GLY A 110 12.67 -1.18 -18.33
N ALA A 111 11.42 -1.35 -17.93
CA ALA A 111 10.55 -2.43 -18.37
C ALA A 111 10.37 -2.47 -19.88
N TYR A 112 10.20 -1.30 -20.53
CA TYR A 112 10.09 -1.23 -21.98
C TYR A 112 11.36 -1.69 -22.68
N ALA A 113 12.53 -1.22 -22.21
CA ALA A 113 13.82 -1.67 -22.72
C ALA A 113 13.95 -3.19 -22.60
N VAL A 114 13.59 -3.76 -21.45
CA VAL A 114 13.66 -5.21 -21.20
C VAL A 114 12.63 -6.00 -22.01
N ALA A 115 11.45 -5.47 -22.27
CA ALA A 115 10.41 -6.16 -23.02
C ALA A 115 10.67 -6.12 -24.54
N ARG A 116 11.25 -5.02 -25.06
CA ARG A 116 11.35 -4.76 -26.50
C ARG A 116 12.77 -4.81 -27.07
N LEU A 117 13.78 -4.35 -26.34
CA LEU A 117 15.13 -4.24 -26.87
C LEU A 117 15.91 -5.55 -26.69
N GLN A 118 16.81 -5.84 -27.63
CA GLN A 118 17.77 -6.94 -27.51
C GLN A 118 19.10 -6.34 -27.06
N PHE A 119 19.54 -6.67 -25.85
CA PHE A 119 20.81 -6.20 -25.31
C PHE A 119 21.44 -7.28 -24.43
N PHE A 120 22.76 -7.19 -24.25
CA PHE A 120 23.52 -8.10 -23.41
C PHE A 120 23.10 -7.97 -21.94
N GLY A 121 22.71 -9.08 -21.28
CA GLY A 121 22.25 -9.06 -19.89
C GLY A 121 20.72 -9.07 -19.69
N ARG A 122 19.93 -9.02 -20.76
CA ARG A 122 18.45 -9.00 -20.69
C ARG A 122 17.85 -10.16 -19.87
N ARG A 123 18.41 -11.36 -19.97
CA ARG A 123 17.91 -12.57 -19.30
C ARG A 123 18.21 -12.57 -17.79
N GLN A 124 19.26 -11.88 -17.38
CA GLN A 124 19.71 -11.78 -15.99
C GLN A 124 18.83 -10.85 -15.15
N ILE A 125 18.00 -10.03 -15.79
CA ILE A 125 17.09 -9.11 -15.08
C ILE A 125 16.08 -9.86 -14.22
N HIS A 126 15.71 -11.08 -14.61
CA HIS A 126 14.90 -11.96 -13.77
C HIS A 126 15.62 -12.38 -12.48
N PHE A 127 16.90 -12.72 -12.57
CA PHE A 127 17.69 -13.01 -11.38
C PHE A 127 17.92 -11.77 -10.53
N LEU A 128 18.14 -10.60 -11.15
CA LEU A 128 18.37 -9.35 -10.43
C LEU A 128 17.17 -8.95 -9.56
N PHE A 129 15.93 -9.02 -10.07
CA PHE A 129 14.77 -8.69 -9.24
C PHE A 129 14.60 -9.70 -8.08
N LEU A 130 14.82 -10.99 -8.33
CA LEU A 130 14.73 -12.02 -7.29
C LEU A 130 15.78 -11.78 -6.20
N SER A 131 17.02 -11.48 -6.58
CA SER A 131 18.10 -11.20 -5.64
C SER A 131 17.79 -10.00 -4.76
N VAL A 132 17.27 -8.91 -5.31
CA VAL A 132 16.92 -7.72 -4.51
C VAL A 132 15.70 -8.01 -3.62
N TYR A 133 14.71 -8.75 -4.12
CA TYR A 133 13.51 -9.08 -3.35
C TYR A 133 13.79 -10.03 -2.18
N LEU A 134 14.72 -10.97 -2.37
CA LEU A 134 15.17 -11.89 -1.31
C LEU A 134 16.13 -11.24 -0.32
N PHE A 135 16.68 -10.05 -0.65
CA PHE A 135 17.59 -9.34 0.24
C PHE A 135 16.79 -8.64 1.35
N PRO A 136 17.02 -8.96 2.64
CA PRO A 136 16.29 -8.33 3.73
C PRO A 136 16.58 -6.83 3.79
N PRO A 137 15.56 -5.94 3.63
CA PRO A 137 15.79 -4.50 3.62
C PRO A 137 16.46 -3.97 4.89
N ILE A 138 16.24 -4.63 6.02
CA ILE A 138 16.84 -4.28 7.31
C ILE A 138 18.38 -4.34 7.30
N LEU A 139 18.99 -5.17 6.46
CA LEU A 139 20.45 -5.24 6.32
C LEU A 139 21.02 -3.98 5.65
N LEU A 140 20.23 -3.29 4.81
CA LEU A 140 20.63 -2.02 4.21
C LEU A 140 20.42 -0.83 5.15
N ALA A 141 19.64 -1.02 6.22
CA ALA A 141 19.21 0.06 7.09
C ALA A 141 20.40 0.73 7.80
N ILE A 142 21.29 -0.05 8.43
CA ILE A 142 22.48 0.48 9.12
C ILE A 142 23.47 1.15 8.15
N PRO A 143 23.87 0.52 7.02
CA PRO A 143 24.77 1.15 6.07
C PRO A 143 24.23 2.47 5.50
N LEU A 144 22.94 2.51 5.13
CA LEU A 144 22.31 3.73 4.62
C LEU A 144 22.22 4.81 5.71
N PHE A 145 21.92 4.42 6.95
CA PHE A 145 21.90 5.34 8.09
C PHE A 145 23.28 5.98 8.28
N VAL A 146 24.35 5.18 8.33
CA VAL A 146 25.72 5.69 8.47
C VAL A 146 26.10 6.58 7.28
N ALA A 147 25.76 6.19 6.05
CA ALA A 147 26.07 6.96 4.85
C ALA A 147 25.41 8.34 4.84
N PHE A 148 24.09 8.41 5.07
CA PHE A 148 23.39 9.69 5.07
C PHE A 148 23.69 10.53 6.30
N SER A 149 24.08 9.92 7.42
CA SER A 149 24.60 10.66 8.58
C SER A 149 25.89 11.39 8.24
N LYS A 150 26.84 10.71 7.58
CA LYS A 150 28.10 11.33 7.14
C LYS A 150 27.89 12.45 6.13
N LEU A 151 26.84 12.36 5.31
CA LEU A 151 26.48 13.37 4.32
C LEU A 151 25.63 14.51 4.88
N GLY A 152 25.20 14.46 6.15
CA GLY A 152 24.30 15.47 6.74
C GLY A 152 22.89 15.46 6.12
N LEU A 153 22.47 14.32 5.55
CA LEU A 153 21.21 14.16 4.80
C LEU A 153 20.09 13.53 5.64
N ARG A 154 20.28 13.39 6.96
CA ARG A 154 19.25 12.90 7.88
C ARG A 154 18.08 13.87 7.99
N GLY A 155 16.90 13.36 8.32
CA GLY A 155 15.70 14.18 8.54
C GLY A 155 15.05 14.74 7.27
N GLN A 156 15.57 14.41 6.09
CA GLN A 156 15.10 14.94 4.81
C GLN A 156 14.25 13.91 4.05
N LEU A 157 12.98 14.23 3.80
CA LEU A 157 12.07 13.39 3.01
C LEU A 157 12.60 13.02 1.61
N PRO A 158 13.25 13.92 0.82
CA PRO A 158 13.76 13.56 -0.51
C PRO A 158 14.77 12.42 -0.53
N VAL A 159 15.56 12.30 0.54
CA VAL A 159 16.56 11.24 0.68
C VAL A 159 15.87 9.89 0.87
N LEU A 160 14.79 9.89 1.66
CA LEU A 160 13.95 8.71 1.87
C LEU A 160 13.19 8.29 0.60
N VAL A 161 12.77 9.24 -0.24
CA VAL A 161 12.20 8.95 -1.57
C VAL A 161 13.16 8.08 -2.38
N ILE A 162 14.46 8.42 -2.42
CA ILE A 162 15.47 7.68 -3.20
C ILE A 162 15.60 6.24 -2.68
N VAL A 163 15.60 6.06 -1.36
CA VAL A 163 15.65 4.73 -0.74
C VAL A 163 14.44 3.90 -1.16
N TYR A 164 13.23 4.45 -1.09
CA TYR A 164 12.02 3.74 -1.47
C TYR A 164 11.93 3.46 -2.97
N VAL A 165 12.45 4.36 -3.81
CA VAL A 165 12.58 4.10 -5.26
C VAL A 165 13.50 2.89 -5.46
N ALA A 166 14.67 2.85 -4.84
CA ALA A 166 15.60 1.73 -4.97
C ALA A 166 14.99 0.39 -4.52
N GLN A 167 14.17 0.39 -3.46
CA GLN A 167 13.49 -0.81 -2.95
C GLN A 167 12.38 -1.31 -3.88
N THR A 168 11.59 -0.39 -4.44
CA THR A 168 10.39 -0.74 -5.21
C THR A 168 10.68 -0.96 -6.70
N LEU A 169 11.75 -0.35 -7.22
CA LEU A 169 12.08 -0.34 -8.64
C LEU A 169 12.20 -1.74 -9.28
N PRO A 170 12.89 -2.73 -8.69
CA PRO A 170 13.07 -4.03 -9.33
C PRO A 170 11.75 -4.77 -9.57
N VAL A 171 10.85 -4.73 -8.58
CA VAL A 171 9.52 -5.34 -8.67
C VAL A 171 8.67 -4.61 -9.70
N CYS A 172 8.73 -3.27 -9.74
CA CYS A 172 7.99 -2.48 -10.72
C CYS A 172 8.45 -2.76 -12.15
N VAL A 173 9.76 -2.85 -12.39
CA VAL A 173 10.33 -3.25 -13.70
C VAL A 173 9.82 -4.63 -14.09
N TYR A 174 9.81 -5.59 -13.15
CA TYR A 174 9.30 -6.93 -13.39
C TYR A 174 7.82 -6.96 -13.76
N MET A 175 6.97 -6.29 -12.95
CA MET A 175 5.52 -6.21 -13.18
C MET A 175 5.18 -5.57 -14.53
N LEU A 176 5.78 -4.40 -14.82
CA LEU A 176 5.52 -3.69 -16.07
C LEU A 176 6.09 -4.43 -17.28
N ARG A 177 7.26 -5.08 -17.16
CA ARG A 177 7.83 -5.89 -18.23
C ARG A 177 6.87 -7.02 -18.63
N ASN A 178 6.38 -7.77 -17.65
CA ASN A 178 5.48 -8.89 -17.89
C ASN A 178 4.20 -8.42 -18.58
N TYR A 179 3.69 -7.24 -18.21
CA TYR A 179 2.53 -6.68 -18.88
C TYR A 179 2.85 -6.19 -20.30
N PHE A 180 3.94 -5.44 -20.50
CA PHE A 180 4.35 -4.97 -21.82
C PHE A 180 4.58 -6.13 -22.79
N GLU A 181 5.05 -7.29 -22.33
CA GLU A 181 5.18 -8.51 -23.15
C GLU A 181 3.84 -9.03 -23.69
N THR A 182 2.70 -8.69 -23.05
CA THR A 182 1.36 -9.07 -23.54
C THR A 182 0.82 -8.13 -24.62
N VAL A 183 1.34 -6.90 -24.71
CA VAL A 183 0.95 -5.94 -25.75
C VAL A 183 1.46 -6.44 -27.11
N PRO A 184 0.58 -6.64 -28.12
CA PRO A 184 0.99 -7.14 -29.43
C PRO A 184 2.03 -6.24 -30.10
N ARG A 185 3.14 -6.84 -30.55
CA ARG A 185 4.23 -6.10 -31.23
C ARG A 185 3.79 -5.42 -32.52
N SER A 186 2.82 -6.01 -33.22
CA SER A 186 2.27 -5.47 -34.47
C SER A 186 1.68 -4.07 -34.32
N LEU A 187 1.17 -3.71 -33.14
CA LEU A 187 0.65 -2.36 -32.87
C LEU A 187 1.78 -1.32 -32.81
N GLU A 188 2.91 -1.69 -32.22
CA GLU A 188 4.09 -0.82 -32.14
C GLU A 188 4.78 -0.72 -33.50
N GLU A 189 4.91 -1.83 -34.23
CA GLU A 189 5.45 -1.86 -35.60
C GLU A 189 4.60 -1.03 -36.57
N ALA A 190 3.26 -1.07 -36.46
CA ALA A 190 2.38 -0.22 -37.26
C ALA A 190 2.63 1.26 -37.00
N ALA A 191 2.78 1.67 -35.74
CA ALA A 191 3.11 3.05 -35.40
C ALA A 191 4.49 3.48 -35.89
N GLU A 192 5.47 2.57 -35.93
CA GLU A 192 6.79 2.83 -36.52
C GLU A 192 6.72 3.03 -38.04
N VAL A 193 5.88 2.26 -38.74
CA VAL A 193 5.59 2.45 -40.17
C VAL A 193 4.90 3.80 -40.42
N ASP A 194 4.06 4.27 -39.50
CA ASP A 194 3.46 5.61 -39.52
C ASP A 194 4.45 6.74 -39.17
N GLY A 195 5.74 6.43 -38.99
CA GLY A 195 6.81 7.39 -38.73
C GLY A 195 6.94 7.82 -37.26
N CYS A 196 6.30 7.11 -36.32
CA CYS A 196 6.52 7.39 -34.91
C CYS A 196 7.94 6.99 -34.47
N THR A 197 8.62 7.90 -33.78
CA THR A 197 9.85 7.58 -33.04
C THR A 197 9.55 6.63 -31.88
N ARG A 198 10.55 5.91 -31.38
CA ARG A 198 10.39 4.95 -30.26
C ARG A 198 9.74 5.57 -29.02
N LEU A 199 10.10 6.81 -28.67
CA LEU A 199 9.51 7.50 -27.52
C LEU A 199 8.03 7.86 -27.77
N GLN A 200 7.67 8.16 -29.02
CA GLN A 200 6.28 8.35 -29.42
C GLN A 200 5.50 7.04 -29.36
N VAL A 201 6.09 5.91 -29.78
CA VAL A 201 5.48 4.58 -29.66
C VAL A 201 5.17 4.26 -28.18
N ILE A 202 6.16 4.43 -27.29
CA ILE A 202 5.97 4.24 -25.85
C ILE A 202 4.80 5.09 -25.36
N ARG A 203 4.85 6.40 -25.62
CA ARG A 203 3.87 7.36 -25.08
C ARG A 203 2.46 7.21 -25.66
N LYS A 204 2.35 6.94 -26.97
CA LYS A 204 1.06 6.97 -27.70
C LYS A 204 0.42 5.60 -27.87
N VAL A 205 1.19 4.51 -27.78
CA VAL A 205 0.70 3.14 -28.02
C VAL A 205 0.84 2.31 -26.76
N THR A 206 2.06 2.11 -26.26
CA THR A 206 2.32 1.16 -25.17
C THR A 206 1.73 1.64 -23.83
N LEU A 207 1.93 2.91 -23.45
CA LEU A 207 1.43 3.44 -22.17
C LEU A 207 -0.10 3.45 -22.04
N PRO A 208 -0.88 3.92 -23.02
CA PRO A 208 -2.34 3.86 -22.94
C PRO A 208 -2.88 2.43 -22.80
N LEU A 209 -2.29 1.48 -23.53
CA LEU A 209 -2.68 0.05 -23.45
C LEU A 209 -2.26 -0.60 -22.13
N ALA A 210 -1.23 -0.05 -21.47
CA ALA A 210 -0.72 -0.52 -20.19
C ALA A 210 -1.19 0.27 -18.98
N LEU A 211 -2.10 1.22 -19.16
CA LEU A 211 -2.62 2.05 -18.08
C LEU A 211 -3.15 1.24 -16.88
N PRO A 212 -3.88 0.11 -17.05
CA PRO A 212 -4.32 -0.71 -15.92
C PRO A 212 -3.16 -1.27 -15.10
N ALA A 213 -2.09 -1.71 -15.77
CA ALA A 213 -0.90 -2.25 -15.11
C ALA A 213 -0.05 -1.16 -14.45
N ILE A 214 0.06 0.01 -15.08
CA ILE A 214 0.74 1.18 -14.50
C ILE A 214 0.01 1.64 -13.23
N ALA A 215 -1.32 1.70 -13.26
CA ALA A 215 -2.13 2.04 -12.09
C ALA A 215 -1.95 1.02 -10.95
N ALA A 216 -2.01 -0.28 -11.26
CA ALA A 216 -1.80 -1.34 -10.26
C ALA A 216 -0.38 -1.31 -9.68
N THR A 217 0.64 -1.07 -10.52
CA THR A 217 2.04 -0.93 -10.08
C THR A 217 2.23 0.33 -9.24
N GLY A 218 1.60 1.44 -9.61
CA GLY A 218 1.63 2.68 -8.83
C GLY A 218 0.99 2.52 -7.45
N LEU A 219 -0.16 1.84 -7.38
CA LEU A 219 -0.82 1.52 -6.11
C LEU A 219 0.06 0.63 -5.23
N PHE A 220 0.73 -0.35 -5.83
CA PHE A 220 1.71 -1.19 -5.12
C PHE A 220 2.83 -0.33 -4.51
N VAL A 221 3.46 0.57 -5.29
CA VAL A 221 4.52 1.46 -4.78
C VAL A 221 4.00 2.37 -3.68
N PHE A 222 2.81 2.95 -3.86
CA PHE A 222 2.19 3.82 -2.87
C PHE A 222 1.98 3.09 -1.55
N MET A 223 1.41 1.89 -1.59
CA MET A 223 1.15 1.08 -0.40
C MET A 223 2.45 0.75 0.34
N ILE A 224 3.52 0.40 -0.37
CA ILE A 224 4.82 0.12 0.26
C ILE A 224 5.38 1.38 0.92
N ALA A 225 5.45 2.50 0.19
CA ALA A 225 6.03 3.74 0.71
C ALA A 225 5.21 4.37 1.83
N TRP A 226 3.88 4.25 1.79
CA TRP A 226 2.98 4.78 2.81
C TRP A 226 3.09 4.02 4.15
N ASN A 227 3.25 2.71 4.09
CA ASN A 227 3.31 1.84 5.28
C ASN A 227 4.74 1.62 5.80
N GLU A 228 5.75 2.18 5.15
CA GLU A 228 7.13 1.96 5.54
C GLU A 228 7.42 2.67 6.88
N PHE A 229 7.96 1.91 7.82
CA PHE A 229 8.22 2.37 9.18
C PHE A 229 9.71 2.34 9.55
N LEU A 230 10.44 1.32 9.12
CA LEU A 230 11.81 1.08 9.58
C LEU A 230 12.75 2.20 9.12
N PHE A 231 12.71 2.57 7.84
CA PHE A 231 13.54 3.66 7.34
C PHE A 231 12.99 5.00 7.82
N ALA A 232 11.67 5.20 7.87
CA ALA A 232 11.11 6.41 8.46
C ALA A 232 11.63 6.65 9.90
N LEU A 233 11.63 5.62 10.76
CA LEU A 233 12.17 5.67 12.11
C LEU A 233 13.67 6.02 12.11
N LEU A 234 14.48 5.29 11.34
CA LEU A 234 15.93 5.48 11.36
C LEU A 234 16.37 6.84 10.81
N PHE A 235 15.66 7.39 9.82
CA PHE A 235 16.09 8.60 9.12
C PHE A 235 15.41 9.88 9.61
N LEU A 236 14.18 9.79 10.14
CA LEU A 236 13.35 10.95 10.45
C LEU A 236 13.15 11.18 11.95
N VAL A 237 13.45 10.23 12.83
CA VAL A 237 13.12 10.32 14.26
C VAL A 237 13.62 11.60 14.95
N GLU A 238 14.80 12.10 14.57
CA GLU A 238 15.38 13.33 15.13
C GLU A 238 14.64 14.61 14.67
N GLU A 239 13.96 14.56 13.53
CA GLU A 239 13.30 15.70 12.90
C GLU A 239 11.78 15.50 12.84
N ARG A 240 11.10 15.72 13.98
CA ARG A 240 9.62 15.62 14.10
C ARG A 240 8.85 16.30 12.97
N PRO A 241 9.22 17.50 12.48
CA PRO A 241 8.51 18.15 11.38
C PRO A 241 8.50 17.35 10.07
N SER A 242 9.43 16.40 9.91
CA SER A 242 9.57 15.53 8.74
C SER A 242 8.95 14.14 8.95
N TRP A 243 8.40 13.82 10.11
CA TRP A 243 7.87 12.48 10.38
C TRP A 243 6.76 12.07 9.42
N THR A 244 6.73 10.79 9.11
CA THR A 244 5.64 10.12 8.38
C THR A 244 4.54 9.70 9.35
N VAL A 245 3.35 9.41 8.82
CA VAL A 245 2.22 8.92 9.59
C VAL A 245 2.54 7.63 10.35
N SER A 246 3.31 6.71 9.75
CA SER A 246 3.73 5.45 10.38
C SER A 246 4.54 5.69 11.66
N LEU A 247 5.44 6.67 11.64
CA LEU A 247 6.22 7.09 12.80
C LEU A 247 5.36 7.83 13.82
N GLY A 248 4.45 8.70 13.36
CA GLY A 248 3.49 9.42 14.20
C GLY A 248 2.58 8.49 15.01
N VAL A 249 2.04 7.42 14.39
CA VAL A 249 1.22 6.41 15.10
C VAL A 249 2.01 5.75 16.23
N SER A 250 3.30 5.44 16.00
CA SER A 250 4.14 4.79 17.00
C SER A 250 4.31 5.62 18.27
N GLN A 251 4.27 6.95 18.16
CA GLN A 251 4.34 7.83 19.32
C GLN A 251 3.07 7.72 20.20
N LEU A 252 1.90 7.53 19.59
CA LEU A 252 0.63 7.40 20.33
C LEU A 252 0.59 6.14 21.20
N THR A 253 1.43 5.16 20.91
CA THR A 253 1.56 3.93 21.72
C THR A 253 2.32 4.18 23.02
N ASN A 254 3.14 5.25 23.09
CA ASN A 254 3.90 5.64 24.29
C ASN A 254 3.12 6.58 25.22
N ILE A 255 1.79 6.68 25.08
CA ILE A 255 0.95 7.31 26.11
C ILE A 255 0.91 6.31 27.27
N GLU A 256 1.96 6.35 28.10
CA GLU A 256 2.09 5.54 29.30
C GLU A 256 0.86 5.78 30.18
N THR A 257 -0.02 4.78 30.26
CA THR A 257 -0.93 4.66 31.39
C THR A 257 -0.06 4.46 32.63
N PRO A 258 -0.10 5.35 33.63
CA PRO A 258 0.66 5.15 34.86
C PRO A 258 0.36 3.76 35.41
N ALA A 259 1.39 2.99 35.78
CA ALA A 259 1.21 1.63 36.31
C ALA A 259 0.26 1.61 37.54
N THR A 260 0.13 2.76 38.23
CA THR A 260 -0.82 2.98 39.31
C THR A 260 -2.28 2.87 38.88
N THR A 261 -2.63 3.17 37.63
CA THR A 261 -4.00 3.08 37.11
C THR A 261 -4.35 1.66 36.64
N LEU A 262 -3.34 0.85 36.28
CA LEU A 262 -3.54 -0.55 35.90
C LEU A 262 -3.59 -1.52 37.09
N MET A 263 -3.10 -1.09 38.26
CA MET A 263 -3.08 -1.87 39.50
C MET A 263 -4.13 -1.43 40.53
N ALA A 264 -4.98 -0.46 40.20
CA ALA A 264 -6.05 0.04 41.06
C ALA A 264 -7.39 -0.66 40.78
#